data_AF-B7KGK5-F1
#
_entry.id   AF-B7KGK5-F1
#
_cell.length_a   1.000
_cell.length_b   1.000
_cell.length_c   1.000
_cell.angle_alpha   90.00
_cell.angle_beta   90.00
_cell.angle_gamma   90.00
#
_symmetry.space_group_name_H-M   'P 1'
#
loop_
_entity.id
_entity.type
_entity.pdbx_description
1 polymer ?
#
loop_
_entity_poly.entity_id
_entity_poly.type
_entity_poly.pdbx_seq_one_letter_code
_entity_poly.pdbx_strand_id
1 'polypeptide(L)'
;MNNYLKAILGSSVVAVSVLGIVAESKAAPAPIERDKIVFSCEMLNGQYVTIEKLVRETVNPVSAVVYEEKVVYENPLPLVAWTASLDSDDPKGEYTPESRCQANSTRLTNLAASFGLHTVEDIGLLGQVAEFGTANSQGVLFVSYPKDSKASTENVIFTLKPENRKDGKEILTQFQIGVSGSIGGPGLPEVQLPIVE
;
A
#
# COMPACT_ATOMS: atom_id res chain seq x y z
N MET A 1 30.79 -94.98 -23.03
CA MET A 1 31.03 -94.49 -24.40
C MET A 1 30.09 -93.31 -24.64
N ASN A 2 30.61 -92.24 -25.25
CA ASN A 2 30.00 -90.94 -25.58
C ASN A 2 30.09 -89.80 -24.55
N ASN A 3 31.25 -89.14 -24.65
CA ASN A 3 31.54 -87.70 -24.50
C ASN A 3 30.37 -86.75 -24.74
N TYR A 4 30.31 -85.67 -23.96
CA TYR A 4 30.24 -84.30 -24.49
C TYR A 4 30.86 -83.29 -23.50
N LEU A 5 32.04 -82.78 -23.86
CA LEU A 5 32.61 -81.54 -23.36
C LEU A 5 31.84 -80.36 -23.99
N LYS A 6 31.47 -79.36 -23.19
CA LYS A 6 31.41 -77.95 -23.65
C LYS A 6 31.85 -77.02 -22.52
N ALA A 7 33.06 -76.48 -22.67
CA ALA A 7 33.48 -75.25 -22.01
C ALA A 7 32.81 -74.06 -22.68
N ILE A 8 32.36 -73.07 -21.91
CA ILE A 8 32.15 -71.70 -22.40
C ILE A 8 32.75 -70.73 -21.38
N LEU A 9 33.63 -69.90 -21.94
CA LEU A 9 34.36 -68.79 -21.35
C LEU A 9 33.45 -67.63 -20.93
N GLY A 10 33.85 -66.96 -19.85
CA GLY A 10 34.01 -65.50 -19.84
C GLY A 10 32.77 -64.61 -19.86
N SER A 11 32.56 -63.88 -18.77
CA SER A 11 32.51 -62.41 -18.81
C SER A 11 32.49 -61.86 -17.38
N SER A 12 33.60 -61.27 -16.95
CA SER A 12 33.66 -60.43 -15.76
C SER A 12 32.80 -59.19 -16.03
N VAL A 13 31.69 -59.05 -15.31
CA VAL A 13 30.90 -57.82 -15.31
C VAL A 13 31.67 -56.79 -14.49
N VAL A 14 32.44 -55.94 -15.18
CA VAL A 14 32.98 -54.72 -14.56
C VAL A 14 31.80 -53.75 -14.47
N ALA A 15 31.16 -53.70 -13.30
CA ALA A 15 30.19 -52.66 -12.97
C ALA A 15 30.95 -51.34 -12.85
N VAL A 16 30.96 -50.55 -13.94
CA VAL A 16 31.39 -49.16 -13.90
C VAL A 16 30.28 -48.38 -13.20
N SER A 17 30.38 -48.24 -11.87
CA SER A 17 29.56 -47.30 -11.12
C SER A 17 30.02 -45.90 -11.49
N VAL A 18 29.38 -45.30 -12.48
CA VAL A 18 29.45 -43.86 -12.72
C VAL A 18 28.81 -43.21 -11.50
N LEU A 19 29.64 -42.70 -10.59
CA LEU A 19 29.21 -41.73 -9.58
C LEU A 19 28.88 -40.44 -10.33
N GLY A 20 27.66 -40.39 -10.89
CA GLY A 20 27.07 -39.15 -11.34
C GLY A 20 26.93 -38.26 -10.13
N ILE A 21 27.82 -37.28 -10.03
CA ILE A 21 27.67 -36.17 -9.09
C ILE A 21 26.42 -35.42 -9.58
N VAL A 22 25.26 -35.75 -9.01
CA VAL A 22 24.07 -34.95 -9.24
C VAL A 22 24.38 -33.64 -8.53
N ALA A 23 24.84 -32.64 -9.29
CA ALA A 23 24.87 -31.29 -8.80
C ALA A 23 23.41 -30.95 -8.45
N GLU A 24 23.10 -30.90 -7.16
CA GLU A 24 21.85 -30.32 -6.71
C GLU A 24 21.85 -28.89 -7.21
N SER A 25 21.21 -28.65 -8.36
CA SER A 25 20.90 -27.30 -8.80
C SER A 25 19.97 -26.74 -7.74
N LYS A 26 20.53 -26.02 -6.76
CA LYS A 26 19.74 -25.24 -5.83
C LYS A 26 18.97 -24.25 -6.69
N ALA A 27 17.69 -24.55 -6.91
CA ALA A 27 16.80 -23.63 -7.58
C ALA A 27 16.90 -22.29 -6.84
N ALA A 28 17.08 -21.21 -7.60
CA ALA A 28 17.03 -19.89 -7.00
C ALA A 28 15.68 -19.78 -6.24
N PRO A 29 15.70 -19.27 -4.99
CA PRO A 29 14.47 -19.12 -4.23
C PRO A 29 13.46 -18.31 -5.04
N ALA A 30 12.21 -18.76 -5.04
CA ALA A 30 11.15 -18.14 -5.82
C ALA A 30 10.94 -16.67 -5.39
N PRO A 31 10.62 -15.76 -6.32
CA PRO A 31 10.24 -14.40 -5.99
C PRO A 31 9.11 -14.34 -4.97
N ILE A 32 9.13 -13.32 -4.12
CA ILE A 32 8.06 -13.08 -3.15
C ILE A 32 7.21 -11.93 -3.65
N GLU A 33 5.92 -12.18 -3.85
CA GLU A 33 4.93 -11.13 -4.12
C GLU A 33 4.40 -10.58 -2.79
N ARG A 34 4.27 -9.26 -2.68
CA ARG A 34 3.68 -8.59 -1.51
C ARG A 34 2.78 -7.45 -1.97
N ASP A 35 1.60 -7.36 -1.39
CA ASP A 35 0.68 -6.26 -1.66
C ASP A 35 0.85 -5.16 -0.61
N LYS A 36 0.80 -3.91 -1.08
CA LYS A 36 0.82 -2.70 -0.24
C LYS A 36 -0.23 -1.71 -0.73
N ILE A 37 -0.81 -0.98 0.22
CA ILE A 37 -1.68 0.15 -0.09
C ILE A 37 -0.79 1.36 -0.34
N VAL A 38 -1.06 2.06 -1.44
CA VAL A 38 -0.36 3.30 -1.81
C VAL A 38 -1.39 4.38 -2.05
N PHE A 39 -1.23 5.51 -1.38
CA PHE A 39 -1.93 6.73 -1.72
C PHE A 39 -1.00 7.52 -2.67
N SER A 40 -1.44 7.69 -3.90
CA SER A 40 -0.71 8.34 -4.99
C SER A 40 -1.21 9.78 -5.17
N CYS A 41 -0.29 10.71 -5.41
CA CYS A 41 -0.64 12.07 -5.80
C CYS A 41 -0.65 12.20 -7.32
N GLU A 42 -1.79 12.59 -7.91
CA GLU A 42 -1.98 12.62 -9.36
C GLU A 42 -2.66 13.90 -9.84
N MET A 43 -2.48 14.20 -11.13
CA MET A 43 -3.09 15.35 -11.79
C MET A 43 -4.33 14.88 -12.57
N LEU A 44 -5.52 15.20 -12.08
CA LEU A 44 -6.79 14.91 -12.76
C LEU A 44 -7.54 16.21 -13.05
N ASN A 45 -7.91 16.43 -14.32
CA ASN A 45 -8.69 17.60 -14.75
C ASN A 45 -8.12 18.96 -14.26
N GLY A 46 -6.79 19.09 -14.16
CA GLY A 46 -6.12 20.30 -13.71
C GLY A 46 -6.06 20.49 -12.19
N GLN A 47 -6.40 19.47 -11.41
CA GLN A 47 -6.32 19.46 -9.95
C GLN A 47 -5.40 18.33 -9.46
N TYR A 48 -4.62 18.62 -8.41
CA TYR A 48 -3.88 17.58 -7.71
C TYR A 48 -4.85 16.80 -6.82
N VAL A 49 -4.84 15.48 -6.93
CA VAL A 49 -5.73 14.59 -6.17
C VAL A 49 -4.95 13.45 -5.53
N THR A 50 -5.44 12.97 -4.39
CA THR A 50 -4.95 11.74 -3.77
C THR A 50 -5.82 10.57 -4.22
N ILE A 51 -5.20 9.57 -4.85
CA ILE A 51 -5.85 8.34 -5.32
C ILE A 51 -5.30 7.15 -4.55
N GLU A 52 -6.19 6.29 -4.08
CA GLU A 52 -5.86 5.06 -3.40
C GLU A 52 -5.58 3.94 -4.40
N LYS A 53 -4.51 3.18 -4.19
CA LYS A 53 -4.10 2.04 -5.03
C LYS A 53 -3.67 0.85 -4.19
N LEU A 54 -3.91 -0.34 -4.72
CA LEU A 54 -3.23 -1.55 -4.29
C LEU A 54 -2.08 -1.83 -5.26
N VAL A 55 -0.86 -1.84 -4.76
CA VAL A 55 0.36 -2.12 -5.54
C VAL A 55 0.95 -3.44 -5.08
N ARG A 56 1.24 -4.31 -6.04
CA ARG A 56 1.99 -5.54 -5.83
C ARG A 56 3.45 -5.32 -6.14
N GLU A 57 4.30 -5.57 -5.16
CA GLU A 57 5.75 -5.61 -5.31
C GLU A 57 6.21 -7.05 -5.53
N THR A 58 7.09 -7.25 -6.51
CA THR A 58 7.85 -8.49 -6.65
C THR A 58 9.24 -8.29 -6.08
N VAL A 59 9.57 -9.07 -5.05
CA VAL A 59 10.79 -8.93 -4.26
C VAL A 59 11.73 -10.10 -4.50
N ASN A 60 13.01 -9.79 -4.71
CA ASN A 60 14.05 -10.81 -4.70
C ASN A 60 14.25 -11.32 -3.26
N PRO A 61 14.03 -12.61 -2.97
CA PRO A 61 14.08 -13.15 -1.61
C PRO A 61 15.48 -13.12 -0.98
N VAL A 62 16.54 -13.01 -1.78
CA VAL A 62 17.94 -13.00 -1.31
C VAL A 62 18.42 -11.58 -1.03
N SER A 63 18.18 -10.64 -1.95
CA SER A 63 18.64 -9.25 -1.80
C SER A 63 17.62 -8.34 -1.11
N ALA A 64 16.38 -8.79 -0.95
CA ALA A 64 15.23 -7.99 -0.51
C ALA A 64 14.95 -6.75 -1.38
N VAL A 65 15.48 -6.71 -2.61
CA VAL A 65 15.26 -5.61 -3.55
C VAL A 65 13.95 -5.83 -4.29
N VAL A 66 13.09 -4.81 -4.29
CA VAL A 66 11.91 -4.70 -5.17
C VAL A 66 12.41 -4.43 -6.59
N TYR A 67 12.01 -5.26 -7.55
CA TYR A 67 12.41 -5.09 -8.95
C TYR A 67 11.23 -4.95 -9.92
N GLU A 68 10.02 -5.15 -9.43
CA GLU A 68 8.78 -4.93 -10.18
C GLU A 68 7.72 -4.40 -9.22
N GLU A 69 6.98 -3.40 -9.67
CA GLU A 69 5.78 -2.90 -9.02
C GLU A 69 4.64 -2.89 -10.04
N LYS A 70 3.48 -3.39 -9.64
CA LYS A 70 2.28 -3.43 -10.47
C LYS A 70 1.07 -2.94 -9.71
N VAL A 71 0.33 -2.00 -10.29
CA VAL A 71 -0.99 -1.62 -9.77
C VAL A 71 -1.97 -2.77 -10.00
N VAL A 72 -2.49 -3.34 -8.92
CA VAL A 72 -3.49 -4.42 -8.91
C VAL A 72 -4.90 -3.85 -8.87
N TYR A 73 -5.07 -2.75 -8.15
CA TYR A 73 -6.32 -2.03 -8.01
C TYR A 73 -6.05 -0.53 -7.88
N GLU A 74 -6.97 0.27 -8.40
CA GLU A 74 -6.99 1.72 -8.28
C GLU A 74 -8.42 2.15 -7.98
N ASN A 75 -8.60 2.95 -6.93
CA ASN A 75 -9.90 3.48 -6.59
C ASN A 75 -10.29 4.55 -7.63
N PRO A 76 -11.41 4.41 -8.35
CA PRO A 76 -11.79 5.36 -9.39
C PRO A 76 -12.20 6.73 -8.85
N LEU A 77 -12.43 6.86 -7.54
CA LEU A 77 -12.79 8.10 -6.89
C LEU A 77 -11.58 8.69 -6.14
N PRO A 78 -11.23 9.97 -6.36
CA PRO A 78 -10.19 10.61 -5.59
C PRO A 78 -10.65 10.77 -4.13
N LEU A 79 -9.73 10.51 -3.20
CA LEU A 79 -9.98 10.65 -1.77
C LEU A 79 -10.00 12.12 -1.34
N VAL A 80 -9.11 12.93 -1.92
CA VAL A 80 -8.95 14.37 -1.62
C VAL A 80 -8.51 15.09 -2.90
N ALA A 81 -9.03 16.30 -3.13
CA ALA A 81 -8.44 17.26 -4.08
C ALA A 81 -7.75 18.40 -3.33
N TRP A 82 -6.56 18.74 -3.81
CA TRP A 82 -5.70 19.78 -3.30
C TRP A 82 -5.76 20.95 -4.26
N THR A 83 -6.35 22.06 -3.82
CA THR A 83 -6.64 23.23 -4.68
C THR A 83 -6.08 24.54 -4.16
N ALA A 84 -5.70 24.62 -2.88
CA ALA A 84 -5.22 25.84 -2.25
C ALA A 84 -3.71 25.78 -1.96
N SER A 85 -3.00 26.85 -2.29
CA SER A 85 -1.69 27.17 -1.70
C SER A 85 -1.88 27.71 -0.29
N LEU A 86 -0.95 27.40 0.61
CA LEU A 86 -0.94 27.89 1.99
C LEU A 86 0.43 28.46 2.35
N ASP A 87 0.40 29.54 3.14
CA ASP A 87 1.60 30.06 3.76
C ASP A 87 2.16 29.01 4.73
N SER A 88 3.49 28.87 4.73
CA SER A 88 4.21 27.90 5.55
C SER A 88 5.39 28.58 6.23
N ASP A 89 5.64 28.21 7.48
CA ASP A 89 6.89 28.55 8.17
C ASP A 89 8.06 27.64 7.72
N ASP A 90 7.83 26.68 6.81
CA ASP A 90 8.87 25.83 6.22
C ASP A 90 9.81 26.67 5.34
N PRO A 91 11.15 26.57 5.51
CA PRO A 91 12.13 27.32 4.72
C PRO A 91 12.04 27.09 3.20
N LYS A 92 11.35 26.02 2.75
CA LYS A 92 11.16 25.69 1.34
C LYS A 92 9.98 26.42 0.69
N GLY A 93 9.27 27.27 1.42
CA GLY A 93 8.22 28.14 0.89
C GLY A 93 6.80 27.57 1.07
N GLU A 94 5.85 28.18 0.36
CA GLU A 94 4.41 27.88 0.44
C GLU A 94 4.11 26.39 0.24
N TYR A 95 3.15 25.89 1.01
CA TYR A 95 2.51 24.60 0.78
C TYR A 95 1.60 24.70 -0.44
N THR A 96 2.15 24.50 -1.64
CA THR A 96 1.40 24.45 -2.90
C THR A 96 0.48 23.23 -2.96
N PRO A 97 -0.59 23.24 -3.77
CA PRO A 97 -1.45 22.07 -4.00
C PRO A 97 -0.68 20.76 -4.28
N GLU A 98 0.37 20.83 -5.12
CA GLU A 98 1.23 19.69 -5.42
C GLU A 98 1.97 19.17 -4.20
N SER A 99 2.69 20.06 -3.52
CA SER A 99 3.52 19.68 -2.36
C SER A 99 2.68 19.06 -1.24
N ARG A 100 1.47 19.61 -1.03
CA ARG A 100 0.51 19.11 -0.06
C ARG A 100 -0.04 17.75 -0.44
N CYS A 101 -0.39 17.59 -1.71
CA CYS A 101 -0.83 16.31 -2.26
C CYS A 101 0.25 15.24 -2.08
N GLN A 102 1.50 15.53 -2.41
CA GLN A 102 2.62 14.60 -2.22
C GLN A 102 2.87 14.27 -0.74
N ALA A 103 2.93 15.28 0.13
CA ALA A 103 3.20 15.10 1.55
C ALA A 103 2.11 14.28 2.24
N ASN A 104 0.84 14.59 2.00
CA ASN A 104 -0.28 13.88 2.60
C ASN A 104 -0.42 12.47 2.04
N SER A 105 -0.27 12.27 0.73
CA SER A 105 -0.32 10.92 0.12
C SER A 105 0.82 10.03 0.65
N THR A 106 2.02 10.58 0.84
CA THR A 106 3.13 9.88 1.50
C THR A 106 2.81 9.53 2.94
N ARG A 107 2.25 10.47 3.70
CA ARG A 107 1.87 10.26 5.11
C ARG A 107 0.82 9.16 5.25
N LEU A 108 -0.22 9.18 4.41
CA LEU A 108 -1.27 8.15 4.40
C LEU A 108 -0.70 6.78 4.05
N THR A 109 0.21 6.70 3.07
CA THR A 109 0.89 5.46 2.70
C THR A 109 1.69 4.91 3.87
N ASN A 110 2.47 5.76 4.56
CA ASN A 110 3.24 5.37 5.74
C ASN A 110 2.33 4.96 6.91
N LEU A 111 1.19 5.64 7.07
CA LEU A 111 0.19 5.31 8.08
C LEU A 111 -0.45 3.94 7.81
N ALA A 112 -0.85 3.68 6.57
CA ALA A 112 -1.39 2.37 6.19
C ALA A 112 -0.37 1.26 6.44
N ALA A 113 0.90 1.50 6.10
CA ALA A 113 1.99 0.57 6.37
C ALA A 113 2.22 0.35 7.88
N SER A 114 2.16 1.40 8.71
CA SER A 114 2.38 1.27 10.16
C SER A 114 1.27 0.49 10.88
N PHE A 115 0.05 0.53 10.34
CA PHE A 115 -1.07 -0.30 10.81
C PHE A 115 -1.12 -1.69 10.16
N GLY A 116 -0.17 -2.02 9.27
CA GLY A 116 -0.10 -3.33 8.62
C GLY A 116 -1.25 -3.60 7.65
N LEU A 117 -1.73 -2.54 6.97
CA LEU A 117 -2.81 -2.63 6.00
C LEU A 117 -2.23 -3.06 4.63
N HIS A 118 -2.74 -4.16 4.07
CA HIS A 118 -2.18 -4.78 2.85
C HIS A 118 -3.23 -5.19 1.81
N THR A 119 -4.51 -5.08 2.13
CA THR A 119 -5.63 -5.49 1.26
C THR A 119 -6.58 -4.35 0.98
N VAL A 120 -7.47 -4.49 0.00
CA VAL A 120 -8.52 -3.49 -0.27
C VAL A 120 -9.47 -3.38 0.91
N GLU A 121 -9.80 -4.52 1.55
CA GLU A 121 -10.65 -4.57 2.74
C GLU A 121 -10.03 -3.82 3.93
N ASP A 122 -8.70 -3.85 4.06
CA ASP A 122 -7.98 -3.12 5.12
C ASP A 122 -8.12 -1.60 4.98
N ILE A 123 -8.36 -1.09 3.77
CA ILE A 123 -8.52 0.36 3.54
C ILE A 123 -9.83 0.85 4.15
N GLY A 124 -10.89 0.04 4.09
CA GLY A 124 -12.14 0.29 4.80
C GLY A 124 -11.96 0.34 6.33
N LEU A 125 -10.96 -0.37 6.89
CA LEU A 125 -10.65 -0.29 8.32
C LEU A 125 -10.13 1.10 8.70
N LEU A 126 -9.34 1.74 7.83
CA LEU A 126 -8.82 3.10 8.01
C LEU A 126 -9.95 4.11 8.25
N GLY A 127 -11.08 3.96 7.53
CA GLY A 127 -12.29 4.76 7.75
C GLY A 127 -12.99 4.42 9.06
N GLN A 128 -13.11 3.13 9.40
CA GLN A 128 -13.79 2.68 10.62
C GLN A 128 -13.11 3.15 11.91
N VAL A 129 -11.79 3.25 11.90
CA VAL A 129 -11.01 3.73 13.04
C VAL A 129 -10.69 5.23 12.96
N ALA A 130 -11.09 5.92 11.90
CA ALA A 130 -10.90 7.36 11.79
C ALA A 130 -11.88 8.10 12.71
N GLU A 131 -11.35 9.08 13.43
CA GLU A 131 -12.11 9.99 14.27
C GLU A 131 -11.73 11.44 13.99
N PHE A 132 -12.63 12.35 14.35
CA PHE A 132 -12.37 13.78 14.37
C PHE A 132 -12.06 14.22 15.79
N GLY A 133 -10.96 14.94 15.97
CA GLY A 133 -10.52 15.42 17.28
C GLY A 133 -9.60 16.62 17.16
N THR A 134 -8.78 16.82 18.18
CA THR A 134 -7.79 17.91 18.21
C THR A 134 -6.41 17.41 18.58
N ALA A 135 -5.41 17.83 17.81
CA ALA A 135 -4.00 17.67 18.12
C ALA A 135 -3.33 19.04 18.04
N ASN A 136 -2.55 19.44 19.06
CA ASN A 136 -1.89 20.75 19.11
C ASN A 136 -2.82 21.94 18.83
N SER A 137 -4.04 21.92 19.37
CA SER A 137 -5.06 22.96 19.16
C SER A 137 -5.56 23.12 17.71
N GLN A 138 -5.19 22.19 16.81
CA GLN A 138 -5.72 22.09 15.46
C GLN A 138 -6.77 20.97 15.40
N GLY A 139 -7.85 21.19 14.65
CA GLY A 139 -8.82 20.13 14.35
C GLY A 139 -8.20 19.15 13.38
N VAL A 140 -8.31 17.85 13.63
CA VAL A 140 -7.66 16.82 12.84
C VAL A 140 -8.57 15.62 12.62
N LEU A 141 -8.41 14.96 11.47
CA LEU A 141 -8.79 13.56 11.33
C LEU A 141 -7.62 12.69 11.76
N PHE A 142 -7.86 11.66 12.55
CA PHE A 142 -6.82 10.79 13.09
C PHE A 142 -7.30 9.35 13.23
N VAL A 143 -6.38 8.41 13.28
CA VAL A 143 -6.65 7.00 13.55
C VAL A 143 -6.73 6.77 15.06
N SER A 144 -7.93 6.40 15.54
CA SER A 144 -8.25 5.99 16.91
C SER A 144 -8.03 4.48 17.07
N TYR A 145 -6.78 4.03 16.92
CA TYR A 145 -6.39 2.64 17.11
C TYR A 145 -5.11 2.51 17.96
N PRO A 146 -5.12 1.73 19.07
CA PRO A 146 -6.28 1.01 19.63
C PRO A 146 -7.42 1.96 20.02
N LYS A 147 -8.64 1.43 20.14
CA LYS A 147 -9.86 2.23 20.36
C LYS A 147 -9.68 3.27 21.48
N ASP A 148 -10.26 4.46 21.28
CA ASP A 148 -10.20 5.61 22.21
C ASP A 148 -8.79 6.22 22.35
N SER A 149 -7.87 5.92 21.42
CA SER A 149 -6.59 6.61 21.31
C SER A 149 -6.83 8.09 21.04
N LYS A 150 -6.03 8.96 21.65
CA LYS A 150 -6.13 10.40 21.40
C LYS A 150 -5.38 10.78 20.13
N ALA A 151 -5.80 11.88 19.52
CA ALA A 151 -5.08 12.46 18.39
C ALA A 151 -3.66 12.89 18.81
N SER A 152 -2.69 12.56 17.96
CA SER A 152 -1.26 12.83 18.12
C SER A 152 -0.63 13.01 16.75
N THR A 153 0.61 13.49 16.68
CA THR A 153 1.33 13.63 15.41
C THR A 153 1.52 12.29 14.68
N GLU A 154 1.53 11.18 15.42
CA GLU A 154 1.81 9.83 14.92
C GLU A 154 0.60 9.16 14.24
N ASN A 155 -0.62 9.56 14.61
CA ASN A 155 -1.85 8.96 14.09
C ASN A 155 -2.75 9.95 13.34
N VAL A 156 -2.31 11.19 13.09
CA VAL A 156 -3.07 12.15 12.28
C VAL A 156 -3.05 11.76 10.81
N ILE A 157 -4.24 11.72 10.22
CA ILE A 157 -4.52 11.52 8.80
C ILE A 157 -4.38 12.89 8.11
N PHE A 158 -5.14 13.88 8.58
CA PHE A 158 -5.22 15.22 8.00
C PHE A 158 -5.41 16.29 9.08
N THR A 159 -4.79 17.45 8.87
CA THR A 159 -5.06 18.65 9.67
C THR A 159 -6.09 19.54 8.98
N LEU A 160 -7.19 19.85 9.67
CA LEU A 160 -8.25 20.68 9.12
C LEU A 160 -7.97 22.16 9.31
N LYS A 161 -8.25 22.93 8.26
CA LYS A 161 -8.34 24.40 8.30
C LYS A 161 -9.23 24.88 9.44
N PRO A 162 -8.91 26.01 10.10
CA PRO A 162 -9.75 26.62 11.13
C PRO A 162 -11.22 26.74 10.71
N GLU A 163 -11.49 27.14 9.47
CA GLU A 163 -12.83 27.35 8.93
C GLU A 163 -13.61 26.04 8.80
N ASN A 164 -12.90 24.93 8.56
CA ASN A 164 -13.47 23.60 8.33
C ASN A 164 -13.64 22.79 9.61
N ARG A 165 -13.13 23.27 10.75
CA ARG A 165 -13.28 22.58 12.05
C ARG A 165 -14.73 22.39 12.46
N LYS A 166 -15.60 23.34 12.12
CA LYS A 166 -17.05 23.28 12.39
C LYS A 166 -17.73 22.15 11.62
N ASP A 167 -17.17 21.77 10.47
CA ASP A 167 -17.67 20.75 9.57
C ASP A 167 -16.87 19.43 9.68
N GLY A 168 -16.03 19.28 10.71
CA GLY A 168 -15.11 18.15 10.86
C GLY A 168 -15.77 16.77 10.85
N LYS A 169 -17.02 16.66 11.31
CA LYS A 169 -17.81 15.41 11.24
C LYS A 169 -18.26 15.07 9.81
N GLU A 170 -18.60 16.08 9.02
CA GLU A 170 -18.95 15.90 7.61
C GLU A 170 -17.71 15.45 6.83
N ILE A 171 -16.57 16.10 7.08
CA ILE A 171 -15.28 15.74 6.48
C ILE A 171 -14.86 14.31 6.86
N LEU A 172 -15.06 13.90 8.11
CA LEU A 172 -14.86 12.52 8.53
C LEU A 172 -15.76 11.56 7.74
N THR A 173 -17.03 11.89 7.56
CA THR A 173 -17.98 11.07 6.81
C THR A 173 -17.54 10.91 5.35
N GLN A 174 -17.12 12.00 4.69
CA GLN A 174 -16.62 11.96 3.32
C GLN A 174 -15.36 11.11 3.19
N PHE A 175 -14.44 11.22 4.16
CA PHE A 175 -13.26 10.37 4.22
C PHE A 175 -13.63 8.88 4.34
N GLN A 176 -14.55 8.55 5.25
CA GLN A 176 -15.03 7.18 5.47
C GLN A 176 -15.68 6.58 4.23
N ILE A 177 -16.46 7.38 3.50
CA ILE A 177 -17.04 6.99 2.22
C ILE A 177 -15.95 6.71 1.18
N GLY A 178 -14.97 7.61 1.07
CA GLY A 178 -13.88 7.51 0.10
C GLY A 178 -13.05 6.23 0.24
N VAL A 179 -12.67 5.88 1.46
CA VAL A 179 -11.81 4.70 1.75
C VAL A 179 -12.57 3.36 1.82
N SER A 180 -13.91 3.35 1.86
CA SER A 180 -14.68 2.10 1.93
C SER A 180 -14.98 1.47 0.57
N GLY A 181 -14.59 2.11 -0.54
CA GLY A 181 -14.68 1.55 -1.90
C GLY A 181 -16.08 1.20 -2.42
N SER A 182 -17.20 1.49 -1.72
CA SER A 182 -18.55 1.12 -2.16
C SER A 182 -19.68 2.05 -1.65
N ILE A 183 -20.71 2.18 -2.51
CA ILE A 183 -22.10 2.69 -2.30
C ILE A 183 -22.38 4.21 -2.45
N GLY A 184 -22.07 4.77 -3.63
CA GLY A 184 -22.65 6.04 -4.09
C GLY A 184 -23.55 5.84 -5.29
N GLY A 185 -24.80 5.44 -5.04
CA GLY A 185 -25.83 5.44 -6.09
C GLY A 185 -26.05 6.85 -6.65
N PRO A 186 -26.69 6.96 -7.83
CA PRO A 186 -26.99 8.25 -8.45
C PRO A 186 -27.86 9.07 -7.49
N GLY A 187 -27.29 10.11 -6.88
CA GLY A 187 -27.98 10.94 -5.90
C GLY A 187 -27.15 11.41 -4.70
N LEU A 188 -25.87 11.05 -4.57
CA LEU A 188 -25.01 11.71 -3.60
C LEU A 188 -24.75 13.17 -4.03
N PRO A 189 -24.75 14.13 -3.08
CA PRO A 189 -24.31 15.49 -3.36
C PRO A 189 -22.88 15.45 -3.92
N GLU A 190 -22.59 16.36 -4.84
CA GLU A 190 -21.27 16.56 -5.43
C GLU A 190 -20.20 16.44 -4.36
N VAL A 191 -19.22 15.54 -4.54
CA VAL A 191 -18.15 15.31 -3.57
C VAL A 191 -17.46 16.64 -3.30
N GLN A 192 -17.78 17.28 -2.19
CA GLN A 192 -17.03 18.42 -1.69
C GLN A 192 -15.79 17.85 -1.01
N LEU A 193 -14.76 17.64 -1.84
CA LEU A 193 -13.48 17.14 -1.39
C LEU A 193 -12.96 18.07 -0.27
N PRO A 194 -12.55 17.52 0.88
CA PRO A 194 -12.15 18.35 2.00
C PRO A 194 -10.96 19.23 1.61
N ILE A 195 -11.10 20.54 1.76
CA ILE A 195 -9.96 21.46 1.66
C ILE A 195 -9.19 21.37 2.98
N VAL A 196 -8.25 20.43 3.04
CA VAL A 196 -7.35 20.23 4.18
C VAL A 196 -6.35 21.41 4.27
N GLU A 197 -5.54 21.54 5.33
CA GLU A 197 -4.26 22.30 5.31
C GLU A 197 -3.07 21.46 4.80
#